data_AF-A0AAD9MQZ7-F1
#
_entry.id   AF-A0AAD9MQZ7-F1
#
_cell.length_a   1.000
_cell.length_b   1.000
_cell.length_c   1.000
_cell.angle_alpha   90.00
_cell.angle_beta   90.00
_cell.angle_gamma   90.00
#
_symmetry.space_group_name_H-M   'P 1'
#
loop_
_entity.id
_entity.type
_entity.pdbx_description
1 polymer ?
#
loop_
_entity_poly.entity_id
_entity_poly.type
_entity_poly.pdbx_seq_one_letter_code
_entity_poly.pdbx_strand_id
1 'polypeptide(L)'
;MKCFVICVGVRFDGSSIAIPTKAEELAWDGIQFMLGCCGVSSHTDWYKADKWNRTYVIAGPPITAKLPPSCCKRTEEGLKKGFNDISLSDFKDLACYQSIRNLLLDNKTIVIAVFVIVLFVEILAIGCACLLKSKIK
;
A
#
# COMPACT_ATOMS: atom_id res chain seq x y z
N MET A 1 -2.24 -4.52 -24.44
CA MET A 1 -1.49 -5.30 -23.42
C MET A 1 -1.88 -4.78 -22.06
N LYS A 2 -2.11 -5.71 -21.13
CA LYS A 2 -3.00 -5.49 -19.99
C LYS A 2 -2.28 -4.92 -18.76
N CYS A 3 -2.92 -4.01 -18.00
CA CYS A 3 -2.46 -3.42 -16.73
C CYS A 3 -2.33 -4.52 -15.65
N PHE A 4 -1.27 -5.31 -15.70
CA PHE A 4 -1.11 -6.52 -14.91
C PHE A 4 -0.23 -6.23 -13.67
N VAL A 5 -0.88 -5.82 -12.58
CA VAL A 5 -0.26 -5.71 -11.25
C VAL A 5 -0.72 -6.89 -10.41
N ILE A 6 0.22 -7.78 -10.04
CA ILE A 6 -0.02 -8.84 -9.06
C ILE A 6 -0.02 -8.20 -7.67
N CYS A 7 -0.93 -8.68 -6.82
CA CYS A 7 -1.13 -8.25 -5.46
C CYS A 7 0.20 -8.10 -4.71
N VAL A 8 0.39 -7.01 -3.95
CA VAL A 8 1.54 -6.71 -3.06
C VAL A 8 2.76 -6.07 -3.73
N GLY A 9 2.60 -4.91 -4.37
CA GLY A 9 3.74 -4.04 -4.74
C GLY A 9 4.78 -4.66 -5.67
N VAL A 10 4.43 -5.77 -6.32
CA VAL A 10 5.29 -6.46 -7.28
C VAL A 10 5.01 -5.93 -8.68
N ARG A 11 6.07 -5.48 -9.36
CA ARG A 11 6.00 -4.99 -10.75
C ARG A 11 6.46 -6.10 -11.69
N PHE A 12 5.78 -6.26 -12.83
CA PHE A 12 6.19 -7.19 -13.89
C PHE A 12 6.98 -6.42 -14.96
N ASP A 13 8.27 -6.69 -15.10
CA ASP A 13 9.12 -6.10 -16.15
C ASP A 13 9.38 -7.13 -17.25
N GLY A 14 8.35 -7.41 -18.06
CA GLY A 14 8.41 -8.20 -19.29
C GLY A 14 8.79 -9.69 -19.19
N SER A 15 9.52 -10.11 -18.16
CA SER A 15 10.02 -11.47 -17.96
C SER A 15 10.32 -11.82 -16.49
N SER A 16 10.38 -10.83 -15.58
CA SER A 16 10.64 -11.05 -14.15
C SER A 16 9.75 -10.21 -13.23
N ILE A 17 9.51 -10.77 -12.04
CA ILE A 17 8.97 -10.09 -10.87
C ILE A 17 10.06 -9.17 -10.31
N ALA A 18 9.84 -7.86 -10.36
CA ALA A 18 10.72 -6.85 -9.79
C ALA A 18 10.09 -6.26 -8.52
N ILE A 19 10.84 -6.30 -7.41
CA ILE A 19 10.52 -5.57 -6.19
C ILE A 19 11.16 -4.18 -6.31
N PRO A 20 10.44 -3.08 -6.02
CA PRO A 20 11.05 -1.77 -5.91
C PRO A 20 12.26 -1.83 -4.97
N THR A 21 13.41 -1.33 -5.42
CA THR A 21 14.65 -1.33 -4.61
C THR A 21 14.56 -0.39 -3.40
N LYS A 22 13.55 0.49 -3.40
CA LYS A 22 13.25 1.47 -2.37
C LYS A 22 12.07 1.01 -1.53
N ALA A 23 12.26 0.96 -0.22
CA ALA A 23 11.23 0.55 0.73
C ALA A 23 10.01 1.49 0.69
N GLU A 24 10.22 2.78 0.44
CA GLU A 24 9.14 3.75 0.31
C GLU A 24 8.20 3.45 -0.86
N GLU A 25 8.73 3.03 -2.01
CA GLU A 25 7.91 2.69 -3.17
C GLU A 25 7.10 1.42 -2.92
N LEU A 26 7.72 0.42 -2.30
CA LEU A 26 7.04 -0.82 -1.93
C LEU A 26 5.91 -0.57 -0.91
N ALA A 27 6.16 0.27 0.09
CA ALA A 27 5.15 0.64 1.08
C ALA A 27 3.96 1.36 0.45
N TRP A 28 4.22 2.32 -0.44
CA TRP A 28 3.17 3.04 -1.17
C TRP A 28 2.35 2.12 -2.07
N ASP A 29 3.02 1.27 -2.86
CA ASP A 29 2.35 0.32 -3.75
C ASP A 29 1.48 -0.66 -2.92
N GLY A 30 1.98 -1.11 -1.77
CA GLY A 30 1.26 -1.98 -0.84
C GLY A 30 0.02 -1.34 -0.24
N ILE A 31 0.13 -0.13 0.33
CA ILE A 31 -1.00 0.58 0.93
C ILE A 31 -2.08 0.87 -0.11
N GLN A 32 -1.69 1.39 -1.28
CA GLN A 32 -2.63 1.72 -2.35
C GLN A 32 -3.35 0.49 -2.89
N PHE A 33 -2.64 -0.64 -2.95
CA PHE A 33 -3.23 -1.90 -3.36
C PHE A 33 -4.22 -2.43 -2.31
N MET A 34 -3.77 -2.56 -1.06
CA MET A 34 -4.57 -3.15 0.02
C MET A 34 -5.81 -2.33 0.35
N LEU A 35 -5.70 -1.00 0.29
CA LEU A 35 -6.76 -0.09 0.70
C LEU A 35 -7.60 0.45 -0.48
N GLY A 36 -7.26 0.09 -1.72
CA GLY A 36 -8.01 0.57 -2.88
C GLY A 36 -7.96 2.09 -3.06
N CYS A 37 -6.90 2.75 -2.61
CA CYS A 37 -6.75 4.20 -2.59
C CYS A 37 -5.61 4.72 -3.48
N CYS A 38 -5.53 6.03 -3.69
CA CYS A 38 -4.41 6.68 -4.38
C CYS A 38 -4.04 8.03 -3.76
N GLY A 39 -2.75 8.20 -3.48
CA GLY A 39 -2.21 9.42 -2.86
C GLY A 39 -2.62 9.60 -1.39
N VAL A 40 -2.06 10.62 -0.74
CA VAL A 40 -2.33 10.90 0.68
C VAL A 40 -3.75 11.42 0.82
N SER A 41 -4.02 12.50 0.08
CA SER A 41 -5.27 13.28 0.06
C SER A 41 -6.00 13.16 -1.27
N SER A 42 -5.28 12.90 -2.36
CA SER A 42 -5.82 12.71 -3.69
C SER A 42 -4.76 12.10 -4.61
N HIS A 43 -5.19 11.51 -5.73
CA HIS A 43 -4.30 11.00 -6.77
C HIS A 43 -3.36 12.09 -7.33
N THR A 44 -3.76 13.36 -7.26
CA THR A 44 -2.95 14.51 -7.71
C THR A 44 -1.66 14.73 -6.91
N ASP A 45 -1.55 14.12 -5.73
CA ASP A 45 -0.34 14.22 -4.89
C ASP A 45 0.90 13.70 -5.63
N TRP A 46 0.71 12.71 -6.51
CA TRP A 46 1.77 12.13 -7.34
C TRP A 46 2.33 13.09 -8.39
N TYR A 47 1.56 14.11 -8.79
CA TYR A 47 2.06 15.11 -9.74
C TYR A 47 3.16 15.98 -9.14
N LYS A 48 3.07 16.23 -7.83
CA LYS A 48 4.04 17.03 -7.07
C LYS A 48 5.13 16.19 -6.40
N ALA A 49 4.99 14.86 -6.39
CA ALA A 49 5.95 13.96 -5.76
C ALA A 49 7.29 13.93 -6.52
N ASP A 50 8.37 14.28 -5.83
CA ASP A 50 9.75 14.30 -6.32
C ASP A 50 10.53 13.02 -5.97
N LYS A 51 10.17 12.36 -4.86
CA LYS A 51 10.83 11.16 -4.33
C LYS A 51 10.17 9.85 -4.78
N TRP A 52 9.84 9.75 -6.05
CA TRP A 52 9.24 8.54 -6.64
C TRP A 52 9.76 8.31 -8.05
N ASN A 53 10.17 7.07 -8.37
CA ASN A 53 10.58 6.73 -9.72
C ASN A 53 9.37 6.69 -10.67
N ARG A 54 9.29 7.71 -11.53
CA ARG A 54 8.25 7.82 -12.57
C ARG A 54 8.53 6.98 -13.81
N THR A 55 9.74 6.44 -13.94
CA THR A 55 10.16 5.72 -15.14
C THR A 55 9.95 4.24 -14.95
N TYR A 56 9.14 3.65 -15.84
CA TYR A 56 8.83 2.23 -15.85
C TYR A 56 9.28 1.64 -17.18
N VAL A 57 9.90 0.47 -17.14
CA VAL A 57 10.18 -0.34 -18.32
C VAL A 57 9.16 -1.47 -18.32
N ILE A 58 8.34 -1.55 -19.38
CA ILE A 58 7.34 -2.60 -19.54
C ILE A 58 7.43 -3.06 -20.99
N ALA A 59 8.22 -4.10 -21.24
CA ALA A 59 8.35 -4.77 -22.55
C ALA A 59 8.44 -3.78 -23.74
N GLY A 60 9.41 -2.86 -23.70
CA GLY A 60 9.53 -1.79 -24.70
C GLY A 60 10.35 -0.59 -24.20
N PRO A 61 10.28 0.58 -24.87
CA PRO A 61 10.97 1.78 -24.42
C PRO A 61 10.46 2.25 -23.04
N PRO A 62 11.31 2.91 -22.24
CA PRO A 62 10.91 3.42 -20.93
C PRO A 62 9.75 4.41 -21.06
N ILE A 63 8.73 4.24 -20.22
CA ILE A 63 7.59 5.15 -20.13
C ILE A 63 7.68 5.99 -18.86
N THR A 64 7.32 7.26 -18.98
CA THR A 64 7.19 8.16 -17.83
C THR A 64 5.74 8.15 -17.34
N ALA A 65 5.49 7.47 -16.23
CA ALA A 65 4.18 7.40 -15.62
C ALA A 65 3.85 8.70 -14.88
N LYS A 66 2.60 9.17 -15.02
CA LYS A 66 2.06 10.31 -14.26
C LYS A 66 1.61 9.92 -12.86
N LEU A 67 1.19 8.66 -12.67
CA LEU A 67 0.77 8.08 -11.40
C LEU A 67 1.37 6.68 -11.23
N PRO A 68 1.55 6.20 -9.99
CA PRO A 68 1.96 4.82 -9.74
C PRO A 68 0.98 3.81 -10.32
N PRO A 69 1.47 2.66 -10.82
CA PRO A 69 0.60 1.57 -11.31
C PRO A 69 -0.41 1.08 -10.26
N SER A 70 -0.05 1.11 -8.97
CA SER A 70 -0.89 0.76 -7.82
C SER A 70 -2.14 1.64 -7.65
N CYS A 71 -2.14 2.85 -8.23
CA CYS A 71 -3.28 3.76 -8.24
C CYS A 71 -4.35 3.41 -9.27
N CYS A 72 -4.07 2.50 -10.21
CA CYS A 72 -5.04 2.09 -11.22
C CYS A 72 -6.19 1.28 -10.60
N LYS A 73 -7.42 1.52 -11.08
CA LYS A 73 -8.60 0.72 -10.76
C LYS A 73 -8.47 -0.64 -11.44
N ARG A 74 -8.78 -1.70 -10.70
CA ARG A 74 -8.74 -3.08 -11.19
C ARG A 74 -10.05 -3.44 -11.91
N THR A 75 -10.41 -2.70 -12.96
CA THR A 75 -11.52 -3.09 -13.85
C THR A 75 -10.97 -3.89 -15.01
N GLU A 76 -11.76 -4.80 -15.61
CA GLU A 76 -11.33 -5.54 -16.81
C GLU A 76 -10.90 -4.61 -17.95
N GLU A 77 -11.47 -3.41 -18.00
CA GLU A 77 -11.20 -2.36 -18.98
C GLU A 77 -9.91 -1.59 -18.66
N GLY A 78 -9.68 -1.21 -17.40
CA GLY A 78 -8.44 -0.59 -16.94
C GLY A 78 -7.25 -1.55 -17.06
N LEU A 79 -7.52 -2.85 -16.84
CA LEU A 79 -6.61 -3.92 -17.18
C LEU A 79 -6.39 -4.05 -18.68
N LYS A 80 -7.25 -3.62 -19.61
CA LYS A 80 -7.02 -3.78 -21.07
C LYS A 80 -6.29 -2.60 -21.72
N LYS A 81 -6.38 -1.42 -21.13
CA LYS A 81 -5.76 -0.18 -21.62
C LYS A 81 -4.24 -0.17 -21.38
N GLY A 82 -3.48 0.25 -22.38
CA GLY A 82 -2.04 0.54 -22.20
C GLY A 82 -1.86 1.80 -21.36
N PHE A 83 -0.66 2.01 -20.79
CA PHE A 83 -0.35 3.20 -19.97
C PHE A 83 -0.64 4.54 -20.66
N ASN A 84 -0.64 4.56 -21.99
CA ASN A 84 -0.92 5.75 -22.80
C ASN A 84 -2.41 6.03 -23.02
N ASP A 85 -3.29 5.08 -22.72
CA ASP A 85 -4.75 5.16 -22.95
C ASP A 85 -5.54 5.30 -21.63
N ILE A 86 -4.85 5.48 -20.50
CA ILE A 86 -5.48 5.55 -19.17
C ILE A 86 -6.13 6.92 -18.99
N SER A 87 -7.45 6.93 -18.83
CA SER A 87 -8.22 8.14 -18.51
C SER A 87 -8.30 8.35 -17.00
N LEU A 88 -8.56 9.59 -16.54
CA LEU A 88 -8.73 9.92 -15.12
C LEU A 88 -9.72 8.99 -14.40
N SER A 89 -10.76 8.53 -15.12
CA SER A 89 -11.77 7.57 -14.65
C SER A 89 -11.20 6.22 -14.20
N ASP A 90 -10.03 5.85 -14.71
CA ASP A 90 -9.38 4.55 -14.48
C ASP A 90 -8.49 4.57 -13.22
N PHE A 91 -8.39 5.70 -12.52
CA PHE A 91 -7.65 5.81 -11.26
C PHE A 91 -8.56 5.80 -10.05
N LYS A 92 -8.05 5.31 -8.91
CA LYS A 92 -8.75 5.35 -7.63
C LYS A 92 -8.86 6.79 -7.15
N ASP A 93 -10.09 7.26 -6.98
CA ASP A 93 -10.38 8.63 -6.52
C ASP A 93 -10.29 8.76 -5.00
N LEU A 94 -10.33 7.64 -4.27
CA LEU A 94 -10.32 7.62 -2.81
C LEU A 94 -8.91 7.87 -2.26
N ALA A 95 -8.81 8.84 -1.35
CA ALA A 95 -7.57 9.17 -0.65
C ALA A 95 -7.14 8.06 0.33
N CYS A 96 -5.85 7.77 0.43
CA CYS A 96 -5.36 6.73 1.35
C CYS A 96 -5.54 7.12 2.82
N TYR A 97 -5.36 8.40 3.17
CA TYR A 97 -5.62 8.86 4.54
C TYR A 97 -7.08 8.64 4.94
N GLN A 98 -8.01 8.96 4.05
CA GLN A 98 -9.44 8.73 4.28
C GLN A 98 -9.76 7.23 4.39
N SER A 99 -9.15 6.40 3.55
CA SER A 99 -9.34 4.94 3.59
C SER A 99 -8.89 4.34 4.92
N ILE A 100 -7.71 4.72 5.41
CA ILE A 100 -7.19 4.28 6.72
C ILE A 100 -8.12 4.76 7.84
N ARG A 101 -8.54 6.02 7.78
CA ARG A 101 -9.43 6.60 8.79
C ARG A 101 -10.78 5.87 8.82
N ASN A 102 -11.35 5.56 7.67
CA ASN A 102 -12.61 4.80 7.57
C ASN A 102 -12.42 3.41 8.15
N LEU A 103 -11.37 2.68 7.77
CA LEU A 103 -11.07 1.38 8.35
C LEU A 103 -10.95 1.42 9.88
N LEU A 104 -10.27 2.43 10.43
CA LEU A 104 -10.10 2.59 11.87
C LEU A 104 -11.43 2.90 12.56
N LEU A 105 -12.24 3.80 12.00
CA LEU A 105 -13.52 4.21 12.59
C LEU A 105 -14.59 3.13 12.47
N ASP A 106 -14.64 2.42 11.34
CA ASP A 106 -15.59 1.34 11.08
C ASP A 106 -15.29 0.11 11.93
N ASN A 107 -14.01 -0.14 12.24
CA ASN A 107 -13.56 -1.27 13.04
C ASN A 107 -13.09 -0.87 14.45
N LYS A 108 -13.45 0.33 14.93
CA LYS A 108 -12.95 0.88 16.20
C LYS A 108 -13.12 -0.07 17.39
N THR A 109 -14.24 -0.80 17.43
CA THR A 109 -14.52 -1.78 18.50
C THR A 109 -13.50 -2.91 18.51
N ILE A 110 -13.18 -3.47 17.33
CA ILE A 110 -12.20 -4.55 17.19
C ILE A 110 -10.81 -4.04 17.55
N VAL A 111 -10.45 -2.84 17.06
CA VAL A 111 -9.14 -2.24 17.35
C VAL A 111 -8.96 -2.03 18.85
N ILE A 112 -9.93 -1.41 19.53
CA ILE A 112 -9.87 -1.20 20.98
C ILE A 112 -9.78 -2.53 21.73
N ALA A 113 -10.53 -3.55 21.33
CA ALA A 113 -10.48 -4.86 21.96
C ALA A 113 -9.08 -5.49 21.85
N VAL A 114 -8.44 -5.43 20.67
CA VAL A 114 -7.06 -5.91 20.49
C VAL A 114 -6.08 -5.17 21.40
N PHE A 115 -6.19 -3.84 21.49
CA PHE A 115 -5.34 -3.04 22.38
C PHE A 115 -5.47 -3.45 23.85
N VAL A 116 -6.69 -3.68 24.34
CA VAL A 116 -6.91 -4.11 25.74
C VAL A 116 -6.27 -5.48 26.00
N ILE A 117 -6.35 -6.41 25.06
CA ILE A 117 -5.74 -7.74 25.20
C ILE A 117 -4.22 -7.63 25.24
N VAL A 118 -3.62 -6.84 24.34
CA VAL A 118 -2.16 -6.63 24.32
C VAL A 118 -1.69 -6.05 25.66
N LEU A 119 -2.36 -5.00 26.17
CA LEU A 119 -2.03 -4.41 27.46
C LEU A 119 -2.13 -5.40 28.62
N PHE A 120 -3.14 -6.27 28.61
CA PHE A 120 -3.29 -7.30 29.63
C PHE A 120 -2.13 -8.31 29.60
N VAL A 121 -1.73 -8.76 28.40
CA VAL A 121 -0.59 -9.68 28.21
C VAL A 121 0.72 -9.01 28.65
N GLU A 122 0.91 -7.72 28.35
CA GLU A 122 2.08 -6.95 28.79
C GLU A 122 2.18 -6.86 30.32
N ILE A 123 1.07 -6.59 31.01
CA ILE A 123 1.03 -6.54 32.48
C ILE A 123 1.39 -7.91 33.08
N LEU A 124 0.84 -8.99 32.53
CA LEU A 124 1.17 -10.35 32.97
C LEU A 124 2.64 -10.68 32.73
N ALA A 125 3.19 -10.30 31.58
CA ALA A 125 4.60 -10.52 31.27
C ALA A 125 5.53 -9.81 32.27
N ILE A 126 5.23 -8.55 32.61
CA ILE A 126 5.97 -7.80 33.64
C ILE A 126 5.84 -8.48 35.00
N GLY A 127 4.63 -8.89 35.39
CA GLY A 127 4.40 -9.60 36.66
C GLY A 127 5.21 -10.89 36.76
N CYS A 128 5.17 -11.73 35.72
CA CYS A 128 5.96 -12.96 35.65
C CYS A 128 7.47 -12.69 35.68
N ALA A 129 7.96 -11.66 35.00
CA ALA A 129 9.37 -11.28 35.03
C ALA A 129 9.83 -10.85 36.43
N CYS A 130 9.01 -10.08 37.15
CA CYS A 130 9.28 -9.68 38.54
C CYS A 130 9.32 -10.90 39.48
N LEU A 131 8.38 -11.84 39.34
CA LEU A 131 8.34 -13.06 40.13
C LEU A 131 9.57 -13.94 39.86
N LEU A 132 9.95 -14.11 38.58
CA LEU A 132 11.13 -14.88 38.20
C LEU A 132 12.42 -14.25 38.76
N LYS A 133 12.57 -12.93 38.65
CA LYS A 133 13.70 -12.19 39.24
C LYS A 133 13.81 -12.42 40.74
N SER A 134 12.68 -12.46 41.46
CA SER A 134 12.70 -12.69 42.92
C SER A 134 13.13 -14.12 43.31
N LYS A 135 13.08 -15.06 42.37
CA LYS A 135 13.38 -16.49 42.59
C LYS A 135 14.75 -16.92 42.08
N ILE A 136 15.32 -16.19 41.12
CA ILE A 136 16.69 -16.42 40.65
C ILE A 136 17.63 -15.65 41.58
N LYS A 137 18.56 -16.38 42.21
CA LYS A 137 19.58 -15.86 43.13
C LYS A 137 20.80 -15.38 42.37
#